data_AF-A0AAW7QWT7-F1
#
_entry.id   AF-A0AAW7QWT7-F1
#
_cell.length_a   1.000
_cell.length_b   1.000
_cell.length_c   1.000
_cell.angle_alpha   90.00
_cell.angle_beta   90.00
_cell.angle_gamma   90.00
#
_symmetry.space_group_name_H-M   'P 1'
#
loop_
_entity.id
_entity.type
_entity.pdbx_description
1 polymer ?
#
loop_
_entity_poly.entity_id
_entity_poly.type
_entity_poly.pdbx_seq_one_letter_code
_entity_poly.pdbx_strand_id
1 'polypeptide(L)'
;MTKQQQLPLFPELSDDKPILRPVNVASVPQRSPFRYPGGKTWFVPAFRRWMNSLKYKPRVLIEPFVGGGIISLTALFEQWVETVVMVELDDEVASVWQTIVRGDAEWLAHQIVTFQMTRENVEAELQRVPTTTREKAFQTILKN
;
A
#
# COMPACT_ATOMS: atom_id res chain seq x y z
N MET A 1 -39.46 -5.55 -15.07
CA MET A 1 -38.97 -6.94 -14.83
C MET A 1 -38.72 -7.10 -13.34
N THR A 2 -39.58 -7.82 -12.65
CA THR A 2 -39.52 -8.05 -11.20
C THR A 2 -38.38 -9.04 -10.92
N LYS A 3 -37.34 -8.62 -10.20
CA LYS A 3 -36.30 -9.54 -9.72
C LYS A 3 -36.95 -10.50 -8.74
N GLN A 4 -37.15 -11.75 -9.13
CA GLN A 4 -37.43 -12.82 -8.18
C GLN A 4 -36.20 -12.98 -7.30
N GLN A 5 -36.31 -12.59 -6.04
CA GLN A 5 -35.31 -12.90 -5.04
C GLN A 5 -35.61 -14.30 -4.50
N GLN A 6 -34.59 -15.16 -4.52
CA GLN A 6 -34.67 -16.49 -3.94
C GLN A 6 -34.86 -16.35 -2.42
N LEU A 7 -35.90 -17.01 -1.89
CA LEU A 7 -36.16 -17.05 -0.45
C LEU A 7 -35.01 -17.81 0.24
N PRO A 8 -34.46 -17.27 1.35
CA PRO A 8 -33.36 -17.92 2.04
C PRO A 8 -33.84 -19.23 2.68
N LEU A 9 -33.02 -20.28 2.55
CA LEU A 9 -33.33 -21.64 3.01
C LEU A 9 -33.39 -21.75 4.55
N PHE A 10 -32.79 -20.79 5.27
CA PHE A 10 -32.76 -20.72 6.72
C PHE A 10 -33.02 -19.28 7.18
N PRO A 11 -34.29 -18.89 7.39
CA PRO A 11 -34.66 -17.55 7.84
C PRO A 11 -34.04 -17.19 9.20
N GLU A 12 -33.75 -18.19 10.04
CA GLU A 12 -33.20 -17.97 11.39
C GLU A 12 -31.68 -17.71 11.36
N LEU A 13 -31.03 -17.97 10.22
CA LEU A 13 -29.63 -17.64 9.94
C LEU A 13 -29.49 -16.40 9.06
N SER A 14 -30.59 -15.71 8.73
CA SER A 14 -30.51 -14.37 8.13
C SER A 14 -30.08 -13.40 9.22
N ASP A 15 -28.82 -13.50 9.62
CA ASP A 15 -28.13 -12.46 10.35
C ASP A 15 -28.17 -11.25 9.40
N ASP A 16 -29.08 -10.30 9.64
CA ASP A 16 -29.17 -8.99 8.97
C ASP A 16 -27.91 -8.13 9.21
N LYS A 17 -26.84 -8.73 9.74
CA LYS A 17 -25.51 -8.18 9.70
C LYS A 17 -25.07 -8.20 8.24
N PRO A 18 -24.70 -7.05 7.67
CA PRO A 18 -24.15 -7.02 6.33
C PRO A 18 -22.92 -7.92 6.32
N ILE A 19 -23.00 -9.07 5.65
CA ILE A 19 -21.85 -9.92 5.38
C ILE A 19 -20.80 -8.99 4.76
N LEU A 20 -19.67 -8.82 5.46
CA LEU A 20 -18.56 -8.02 4.96
C LEU A 20 -18.09 -8.68 3.66
N ARG A 21 -18.59 -8.18 2.53
CA ARG A 21 -18.20 -8.71 1.23
C ARG A 21 -16.71 -8.46 1.04
N PRO A 22 -15.96 -9.43 0.52
CA PRO A 22 -14.56 -9.22 0.19
C PRO A 22 -14.41 -7.96 -0.66
N VAL A 23 -13.47 -7.10 -0.27
CA VAL A 23 -13.18 -5.88 -1.03
C VAL A 23 -12.47 -6.28 -2.31
N ASN A 24 -13.03 -5.88 -3.45
CA ASN A 24 -12.30 -5.96 -4.71
C ASN A 24 -11.14 -4.96 -4.66
N VAL A 25 -9.92 -5.44 -4.42
CA VAL A 25 -8.75 -4.56 -4.30
C VAL A 25 -8.47 -3.78 -5.58
N ALA A 26 -8.87 -4.29 -6.76
CA ALA A 26 -8.68 -3.60 -8.04
C ALA A 26 -9.58 -2.36 -8.19
N SER A 27 -10.66 -2.23 -7.40
CA SER A 27 -11.49 -1.01 -7.39
C SER A 27 -10.96 0.07 -6.45
N VAL A 28 -9.86 -0.18 -5.75
CA VAL A 28 -9.18 0.79 -4.89
C VAL A 28 -7.98 1.38 -5.64
N PRO A 29 -7.74 2.71 -5.54
CA PRO A 29 -6.52 3.32 -6.10
C PRO A 29 -5.25 2.65 -5.57
N GLN A 30 -4.39 2.17 -6.48
CA GLN A 30 -3.10 1.57 -6.13
C GLN A 30 -2.06 2.68 -5.98
N ARG A 31 -1.76 3.07 -4.73
CA ARG A 31 -0.80 4.16 -4.43
C ARG A 31 0.58 3.65 -4.01
N SER A 32 0.66 2.42 -3.48
CA SER A 32 1.90 1.80 -3.04
C SER A 32 2.75 1.36 -4.23
N PRO A 33 4.08 1.58 -4.21
CA PRO A 33 4.99 0.99 -5.20
C PRO A 33 5.21 -0.51 -4.98
N PHE A 34 4.84 -1.04 -3.81
CA PHE A 34 5.06 -2.42 -3.43
C PHE A 34 3.87 -3.34 -3.73
N ARG A 35 4.18 -4.56 -4.19
CA ARG A 35 3.41 -5.79 -4.02
C ARG A 35 4.03 -6.64 -2.92
N TYR A 36 3.77 -6.26 -1.68
CA TYR A 36 4.39 -6.85 -0.50
C TYR A 36 3.39 -7.68 0.33
N PRO A 37 3.81 -8.78 0.97
CA PRO A 37 2.94 -9.55 1.86
C PRO A 37 2.26 -8.68 2.92
N GLY A 38 0.98 -8.93 3.18
CA GLY A 38 0.21 -8.12 4.14
C GLY A 38 -0.29 -6.77 3.60
N GLY A 39 -0.31 -6.60 2.27
CA GLY A 39 -0.89 -5.44 1.60
C GLY A 39 -2.30 -5.10 2.09
N LYS A 40 -2.47 -3.91 2.68
CA LYS A 40 -3.71 -3.46 3.33
C LYS A 40 -4.68 -2.75 2.38
N THR A 41 -4.54 -2.92 1.06
CA THR A 41 -5.41 -2.27 0.06
C THR A 41 -6.88 -2.60 0.30
N TRP A 42 -7.17 -3.84 0.70
CA TRP A 42 -8.52 -4.29 1.08
C TRP A 42 -9.10 -3.51 2.28
N PHE A 43 -8.26 -2.92 3.13
CA PHE A 43 -8.67 -2.20 4.33
C PHE A 43 -9.02 -0.73 4.05
N VAL A 44 -8.63 -0.18 2.89
CA VAL A 44 -8.88 1.23 2.52
C VAL A 44 -10.35 1.66 2.68
N PRO A 45 -11.37 0.87 2.27
CA PRO A 45 -12.77 1.25 2.51
C PRO A 45 -13.14 1.32 3.99
N ALA A 46 -12.59 0.44 4.83
CA ALA A 46 -12.82 0.48 6.27
C ALA A 46 -12.13 1.69 6.91
N PHE A 47 -10.89 1.99 6.51
CA PHE A 47 -10.18 3.20 6.89
C PHE A 47 -10.98 4.47 6.54
N ARG A 48 -11.50 4.58 5.31
CA ARG A 48 -12.37 5.72 4.92
C ARG A 48 -13.61 5.84 5.80
N ARG A 49 -14.29 4.73 6.10
CA ARG A 49 -15.45 4.76 7.01
C ARG A 49 -15.07 5.22 8.42
N TRP A 50 -13.93 4.74 8.92
CA TRP A 50 -13.41 5.17 10.22
C TRP A 50 -13.06 6.66 10.24
N MET A 51 -12.37 7.17 9.22
CA MET A 51 -12.06 8.60 9.13
C MET A 51 -13.32 9.48 9.10
N ASN A 52 -14.38 9.03 8.41
CA ASN A 52 -15.67 9.74 8.37
C ASN A 52 -16.45 9.67 9.68
N SER A 53 -16.19 8.69 10.56
CA SER A 53 -16.89 8.58 11.84
C SER A 53 -16.27 9.45 12.94
N LEU A 54 -15.09 10.01 12.70
CA LEU A 54 -14.43 10.91 13.64
C LEU A 54 -15.17 12.26 13.69
N LYS A 55 -15.36 12.80 14.90
CA LYS A 55 -15.97 14.13 15.11
C LYS A 55 -15.06 15.29 14.71
N TYR A 56 -13.77 15.00 14.49
CA TYR A 56 -12.75 15.97 14.13
C TYR A 56 -11.83 15.38 13.09
N LYS A 57 -11.14 16.24 12.35
CA LYS A 57 -10.12 15.85 11.39
C LYS A 57 -8.77 15.70 12.10
N PRO A 58 -8.19 14.50 12.20
CA PRO A 58 -6.88 14.34 12.80
C PRO A 58 -5.81 15.03 11.93
N ARG A 59 -4.81 15.64 12.58
CA ARG A 59 -3.69 16.29 11.89
C ARG A 59 -2.60 15.29 11.51
N VAL A 60 -2.35 14.30 12.36
CA VAL A 60 -1.27 13.32 12.21
C VAL A 60 -1.83 11.91 12.25
N LEU A 61 -1.39 11.06 11.32
CA LEU A 61 -1.55 9.61 11.38
C LEU A 61 -0.18 8.96 11.62
N ILE A 62 -0.10 8.03 12.56
CA ILE A 62 1.11 7.26 12.84
C ILE A 62 0.86 5.83 12.39
N GLU A 63 1.70 5.31 11.50
CA GLU A 63 1.66 3.92 11.03
C GLU A 63 2.95 3.22 11.45
N PRO A 64 2.96 2.51 12.60
CA PRO A 64 4.16 1.88 13.18
C PRO A 64 4.74 0.73 12.35
N PHE A 65 3.93 0.18 11.43
CA PHE A 65 4.25 -0.98 10.60
C PHE A 65 3.78 -0.71 9.17
N VAL A 66 4.50 0.19 8.51
CA VAL A 66 4.01 0.79 7.28
C VAL A 66 3.99 -0.20 6.11
N GLY A 67 4.99 -1.07 5.96
CA GLY A 67 5.12 -1.97 4.82
C GLY A 67 4.96 -1.23 3.49
N GLY A 68 3.94 -1.57 2.71
CA GLY A 68 3.59 -0.89 1.46
C GLY A 68 2.95 0.51 1.62
N GLY A 69 2.65 0.97 2.84
CA GLY A 69 2.24 2.35 3.11
C GLY A 69 0.89 2.78 2.52
N ILE A 70 0.08 1.85 2.04
CA ILE A 70 -1.17 2.17 1.34
C ILE A 70 -2.15 3.00 2.20
N ILE A 71 -2.16 2.81 3.53
CA ILE A 71 -3.01 3.59 4.43
C ILE A 71 -2.46 4.99 4.62
N SER A 72 -1.18 5.14 4.98
CA SER A 72 -0.50 6.45 5.04
C SER A 72 -0.65 7.25 3.74
N LEU A 73 -0.38 6.63 2.59
CA LEU A 73 -0.53 7.28 1.29
C LEU A 73 -2.00 7.66 1.04
N THR A 74 -2.94 6.77 1.32
CA THR A 74 -4.37 7.08 1.18
C THR A 74 -4.78 8.25 2.06
N ALA A 75 -4.30 8.31 3.30
CA ALA A 75 -4.57 9.39 4.22
C ALA A 75 -4.08 10.74 3.68
N LEU A 76 -2.89 10.80 3.09
CA LEU A 76 -2.34 12.02 2.47
C LEU A 76 -3.05 12.41 1.17
N PHE A 77 -3.16 11.48 0.21
CA PHE A 77 -3.70 11.75 -1.12
C PHE A 77 -5.19 12.13 -1.08
N GLU A 78 -5.94 11.63 -0.11
CA GLU A 78 -7.35 12.00 0.11
C GLU A 78 -7.51 13.13 1.14
N GLN A 79 -6.39 13.75 1.54
CA GLN A 79 -6.36 14.89 2.46
C GLN A 79 -7.06 14.60 3.79
N TRP A 80 -7.04 13.36 4.28
CA TRP A 80 -7.59 12.98 5.58
C TRP A 80 -6.75 13.52 6.75
N VAL A 81 -5.44 13.63 6.57
CA VAL A 81 -4.47 14.15 7.55
C VAL A 81 -3.50 15.12 6.89
N GLU A 82 -2.85 15.97 7.69
CA GLU A 82 -1.79 16.88 7.23
C GLU A 82 -0.44 16.17 7.14
N THR A 83 -0.18 15.22 8.05
CA THR A 83 1.12 14.56 8.18
C THR A 83 0.95 13.10 8.52
N VAL A 84 1.85 12.27 7.99
CA VAL A 84 1.98 10.86 8.37
C VAL A 84 3.35 10.63 8.97
N VAL A 85 3.41 9.76 9.97
CA VAL A 85 4.65 9.22 10.51
C VAL A 85 4.68 7.73 10.14
N MET A 86 5.56 7.38 9.22
CA MET A 86 5.75 6.02 8.72
C MET A 86 6.93 5.39 9.46
N VAL A 87 6.71 4.25 10.11
CA VAL A 87 7.77 3.47 10.76
C VAL A 87 7.85 2.11 10.09
N GLU A 88 9.08 1.70 9.78
CA GLU A 88 9.40 0.39 9.21
C GLU A 88 10.68 -0.12 9.86
N LEU A 89 10.69 -1.41 10.21
CA LEU A 89 11.85 -2.07 10.80
C LEU A 89 12.72 -2.72 9.72
N ASP A 90 12.10 -3.22 8.66
CA ASP A 90 12.82 -3.82 7.55
C ASP A 90 13.64 -2.75 6.82
N ASP A 91 14.96 -2.86 6.88
CA ASP A 91 15.91 -1.88 6.33
C ASP A 91 15.82 -1.76 4.80
N GLU A 92 15.49 -2.85 4.10
CA GLU A 92 15.28 -2.84 2.65
C GLU A 92 14.02 -2.03 2.30
N VAL A 93 12.89 -2.33 2.94
CA VAL A 93 11.63 -1.59 2.72
C VAL A 93 11.76 -0.13 3.17
N ALA A 94 12.41 0.12 4.30
CA ALA A 94 12.68 1.46 4.81
C ALA A 94 13.55 2.28 3.84
N SER A 95 14.54 1.66 3.20
CA SER A 95 15.40 2.33 2.22
C SER A 95 14.60 2.87 1.02
N VAL A 96 13.58 2.14 0.57
CA VAL A 96 12.68 2.58 -0.50
C VAL A 96 11.90 3.81 -0.08
N TRP A 97 11.28 3.79 1.11
CA TRP A 97 10.55 4.96 1.60
C TRP A 97 11.45 6.16 1.79
N GLN A 98 12.64 5.98 2.38
CA GLN A 98 13.62 7.06 2.53
C GLN A 98 14.01 7.66 1.18
N THR A 99 14.28 6.82 0.18
CA THR A 99 14.64 7.26 -1.18
C THR A 99 13.51 8.08 -1.82
N ILE A 100 12.26 7.63 -1.67
CA ILE A 100 11.09 8.33 -2.22
C ILE A 100 10.87 9.69 -1.53
N VAL A 101 10.94 9.76 -0.19
CA VAL A 101 10.55 10.97 0.55
C VAL A 101 11.70 11.95 0.80
N ARG A 102 12.96 11.54 0.60
CA ARG A 102 14.16 12.38 0.87
C ARG A 102 14.84 12.94 -0.38
N GLY A 103 14.18 12.88 -1.55
CA GLY A 103 14.60 13.62 -2.75
C GLY A 103 15.21 12.80 -3.88
N ASP A 104 15.38 11.48 -3.72
CA ASP A 104 15.90 10.58 -4.77
C ASP A 104 14.77 9.88 -5.57
N ALA A 105 13.52 10.34 -5.44
CA ALA A 105 12.37 9.72 -6.10
C ALA A 105 12.48 9.70 -7.63
N GLU A 106 12.92 10.81 -8.24
CA GLU A 106 13.11 10.91 -9.69
C GLU A 106 14.23 9.98 -10.18
N TRP A 107 15.32 9.90 -9.42
CA TRP A 107 16.40 8.97 -9.71
C TRP A 107 15.90 7.53 -9.66
N LEU A 108 15.15 7.14 -8.62
CA LEU A 108 14.61 5.79 -8.47
C LEU A 108 13.64 5.46 -9.61
N ALA A 109 12.73 6.38 -9.95
CA ALA A 109 11.82 6.22 -11.07
C ALA A 109 12.58 6.06 -12.41
N HIS A 110 13.62 6.86 -12.63
CA HIS A 110 14.46 6.73 -13.81
C HIS A 110 15.15 5.36 -13.87
N GLN A 111 15.74 4.88 -12.76
CA GLN A 111 16.33 3.54 -12.72
C GLN A 111 15.31 2.46 -13.06
N ILE A 112 14.11 2.50 -12.47
CA ILE A 112 13.05 1.52 -12.73
C ILE A 112 12.63 1.52 -14.20
N VAL A 113 12.43 2.69 -14.81
CA VAL A 113 11.95 2.81 -16.20
C VAL A 113 13.03 2.44 -17.22
N THR A 114 14.30 2.72 -16.93
CA THR A 114 15.41 2.50 -17.88
C THR A 114 16.09 1.14 -17.72
N PHE A 115 15.84 0.42 -16.62
CA PHE A 115 16.42 -0.88 -16.39
C PHE A 115 15.89 -1.93 -17.38
N GLN A 116 16.81 -2.59 -18.09
CA GLN A 116 16.48 -3.70 -18.97
C GLN A 116 16.30 -4.98 -18.15
N MET A 117 15.04 -5.43 -18.02
CA MET A 117 14.65 -6.58 -17.20
C MET A 117 15.01 -7.94 -17.86
N THR A 118 16.30 -8.24 -17.97
CA THR A 118 16.80 -9.57 -18.34
C THR A 118 17.30 -10.31 -17.10
N ARG A 119 17.33 -11.65 -17.15
CA ARG A 119 17.84 -12.47 -16.04
C ARG A 119 19.27 -12.06 -15.68
N GLU A 120 20.11 -11.89 -16.68
CA GLU A 120 21.53 -11.57 -16.52
C GLU A 120 21.72 -10.22 -15.82
N ASN A 121 20.93 -9.20 -16.21
CA ASN A 121 21.01 -7.88 -15.60
C ASN A 121 20.50 -7.88 -14.16
N VAL A 122 19.41 -8.61 -13.87
CA VAL A 122 18.87 -8.73 -12.51
C VAL A 122 19.87 -9.47 -11.60
N GLU A 123 20.41 -10.60 -12.05
CA GLU A 123 21.41 -11.36 -11.28
C GLU A 123 22.66 -10.51 -11.05
N ALA A 124 23.15 -9.79 -12.07
CA ALA A 124 24.29 -8.90 -11.94
C ALA A 124 24.03 -7.76 -10.94
N GLU A 125 22.86 -7.14 -10.98
CA GLU A 125 22.52 -6.04 -10.07
C GLU A 125 22.33 -6.53 -8.62
N LEU A 126 21.65 -7.66 -8.41
CA LEU A 126 21.41 -8.23 -7.08
C LEU A 126 22.67 -8.81 -6.43
N GLN A 127 23.71 -9.14 -7.20
CA GLN A 127 25.01 -9.55 -6.68
C GLN A 127 25.87 -8.38 -6.17
N ARG A 128 25.56 -7.15 -6.59
CA ARG A 128 26.30 -5.96 -6.13
C ARG A 128 25.88 -5.61 -4.72
N VAL A 129 26.87 -5.26 -3.88
CA VAL A 129 26.59 -4.71 -2.55
C VAL A 129 26.20 -3.24 -2.69
N PRO A 130 24.99 -2.83 -2.28
CA PRO A 130 24.56 -1.44 -2.37
C PRO A 130 25.35 -0.61 -1.35
N THR A 131 25.90 0.52 -1.79
CA THR A 131 26.70 1.43 -0.94
C THR A 131 25.89 2.63 -0.47
N THR A 132 24.78 2.91 -1.13
CA THR A 132 23.88 4.03 -0.82
C THR A 132 22.45 3.56 -0.55
N THR A 133 21.68 4.36 0.19
CA THR A 133 20.26 4.06 0.48
C THR A 133 19.44 3.92 -0.80
N ARG A 134 19.69 4.76 -1.82
CA ARG A 134 18.96 4.71 -3.09
C ARG A 134 19.28 3.48 -3.93
N GLU A 135 20.55 3.03 -3.94
CA GLU A 135 20.94 1.76 -4.59
C GLU A 135 20.24 0.58 -3.91
N LYS A 136 20.24 0.55 -2.57
CA LYS A 136 19.51 -0.47 -1.81
C LYS A 136 18.02 -0.44 -2.16
N ALA A 137 17.41 0.74 -2.19
CA ALA A 137 16.01 0.89 -2.58
C ALA A 137 15.71 0.35 -3.98
N PHE A 138 16.57 0.63 -4.95
CA PHE A 138 16.42 0.10 -6.30
C PHE A 138 16.49 -1.42 -6.32
N GLN A 139 17.50 -2.02 -5.68
CA GLN A 139 17.60 -3.47 -5.54
C GLN A 139 16.39 -4.07 -4.82
N THR A 140 15.88 -3.43 -3.77
CA THR A 140 14.67 -3.86 -3.07
C THR A 140 13.44 -3.86 -3.98
N ILE A 141 13.28 -2.84 -4.84
CA ILE A 141 12.20 -2.81 -5.84
C ILE A 141 12.37 -3.94 -6.87
N LEU A 142 13.60 -4.22 -7.32
CA LEU A 142 13.84 -5.33 -8.27
C LEU A 142 13.49 -6.71 -7.69
N LYS A 143 13.63 -6.89 -6.36
CA LYS A 143 13.24 -8.14 -5.66
C LYS A 143 11.72 -8.28 -5.46
N ASN A 144 10.96 -7.18 -5.58
CA ASN A 144 9.53 -7.15 -5.24
C ASN A 144 8.63 -7.77 -6.31
#